data_AF-A0A822F139-F1
#
_entry.id   AF-A0A822F139-F1
#
_cell.length_a   1.000
_cell.length_b   1.000
_cell.length_c   1.000
_cell.angle_alpha   90.00
_cell.angle_beta   90.00
_cell.angle_gamma   90.00
#
_symmetry.space_group_name_H-M   'P 1'
#
loop_
_entity.id
_entity.type
_entity.pdbx_description
1 polymer ?
#
loop_
_entity_poly.entity_id
_entity_poly.type
_entity_poly.pdbx_seq_one_letter_code
_entity_poly.pdbx_strand_id
1 'polypeptide(L)'
;MAMMKQDFDGAEKHLKMSSALGSPMPEAEGANKLQLGMMSLQKGDFKQGESYIRAAIRLGISDKESEAIAYLSMCQIFMNKREFRAAKDYFRKAKACKPTAKQTVDQIKEVEKYISRIPG
;
A
#
# COMPACT_ATOMS: atom_id res chain seq x y z
N MET A 1 -26.99 6.14 -3.13
CA MET A 1 -25.78 6.66 -2.47
C MET A 1 -24.58 6.35 -3.36
N ALA A 2 -24.23 7.28 -4.27
CA ALA A 2 -23.28 7.06 -5.37
C ALA A 2 -22.17 8.14 -5.38
N MET A 3 -21.69 8.54 -4.20
CA MET A 3 -20.68 9.62 -4.05
C MET A 3 -19.29 9.09 -3.69
N MET A 4 -18.87 7.97 -4.26
CA MET A 4 -17.48 7.51 -4.07
C MET A 4 -16.83 6.88 -5.30
N LYS A 5 -17.56 6.71 -6.41
CA LYS A 5 -17.01 6.12 -7.64
C LYS A 5 -16.49 7.13 -8.66
N GLN A 6 -16.72 8.43 -8.46
CA GLN A 6 -16.62 9.40 -9.56
C GLN A 6 -15.33 10.23 -9.62
N ASP A 7 -14.33 9.94 -8.77
CA ASP A 7 -13.02 10.62 -8.82
C ASP A 7 -11.84 9.69 -9.15
N PHE A 8 -12.14 8.46 -9.59
CA PHE A 8 -11.10 7.46 -9.87
C PHE A 8 -10.47 7.60 -11.26
N ASP A 9 -11.23 8.07 -12.25
CA ASP A 9 -10.71 8.39 -13.58
C ASP A 9 -9.78 9.62 -13.56
N GLY A 10 -10.02 10.55 -12.63
CA GLY A 10 -9.19 11.74 -12.43
C GLY A 10 -7.78 11.40 -11.93
N ALA A 11 -7.67 10.44 -11.00
CA ALA A 11 -6.39 9.99 -10.45
C ALA A 11 -5.48 9.38 -11.53
N GLU A 12 -6.03 8.58 -12.45
CA GLU A 12 -5.26 8.04 -13.59
C GLU A 12 -4.78 9.14 -14.55
N LYS A 13 -5.58 10.19 -14.77
CA LYS A 13 -5.21 11.34 -15.62
C LYS A 13 -4.17 12.25 -14.96
N HIS A 14 -4.27 12.51 -13.66
CA HIS A 14 -3.29 13.33 -12.93
C HIS A 14 -1.93 12.65 -12.84
N LEU A 15 -1.90 11.31 -12.68
CA LEU A 15 -0.65 10.54 -12.70
C LEU A 15 0.06 10.60 -14.07
N LYS A 16 -0.69 10.61 -15.19
CA LYS A 16 -0.11 10.82 -16.52
C LYS A 16 0.54 12.19 -16.70
N MET A 17 0.04 13.23 -16.04
CA MET A 17 0.61 14.57 -16.17
C MET A 17 1.92 14.73 -15.40
N SER A 18 2.11 13.98 -14.30
CA SER A 18 3.39 13.92 -13.58
C SER A 18 4.49 13.21 -14.40
N SER A 19 4.10 12.25 -15.25
CA SER A 19 5.01 11.58 -16.20
C SER A 19 5.49 12.48 -17.35
N ALA A 20 4.86 13.64 -17.58
CA ALA A 20 5.21 14.54 -18.68
C ALA A 20 6.39 15.47 -18.39
N LEU A 21 6.87 15.52 -17.13
CA LEU A 21 7.96 16.41 -16.69
C LEU A 21 9.38 15.81 -16.81
N GLY A 22 9.53 14.71 -17.55
CA GLY A 22 10.84 14.32 -18.11
C GLY A 22 11.76 13.59 -17.13
N SER A 23 11.41 12.33 -16.84
CA SER A 23 12.34 11.18 -16.68
C SER A 23 11.50 9.95 -16.34
N PRO A 24 11.61 8.82 -17.06
CA PRO A 24 11.06 7.55 -16.61
C PRO A 24 11.88 7.08 -15.42
N MET A 25 11.61 7.62 -14.24
CA MET A 25 12.20 7.17 -12.99
C MET A 25 11.42 5.92 -12.57
N PRO A 26 12.04 4.73 -12.52
CA PRO A 26 11.39 3.50 -12.05
C PRO A 26 10.75 3.67 -10.66
N GLU A 27 11.30 4.60 -9.88
CA GLU A 27 10.84 5.01 -8.55
C GLU A 27 9.45 5.66 -8.59
N ALA A 28 9.17 6.45 -9.63
CA ALA A 28 7.85 7.06 -9.85
C ALA A 28 6.82 5.99 -10.23
N GLU A 29 7.22 4.95 -10.96
CA GLU A 29 6.34 3.81 -11.26
C GLU A 29 6.03 3.00 -9.99
N GLY A 30 7.01 2.80 -9.12
CA GLY A 30 6.81 2.14 -7.83
C GLY A 30 5.77 2.86 -6.96
N ALA A 31 5.94 4.17 -6.77
CA ALA A 31 5.01 5.00 -5.99
C ALA A 31 3.59 5.03 -6.60
N ASN A 32 3.50 5.12 -7.93
CA ASN A 32 2.22 5.10 -8.66
C ASN A 32 1.48 3.77 -8.43
N LYS A 33 2.17 2.64 -8.56
CA LYS A 33 1.60 1.31 -8.31
C LYS A 33 1.14 1.15 -6.86
N LEU A 34 1.88 1.70 -5.90
CA LEU A 34 1.48 1.68 -4.50
C LEU A 34 0.13 2.39 -4.29
N GLN A 35 -0.02 3.59 -4.85
CA GLN A 35 -1.29 4.34 -4.77
C GLN A 35 -2.45 3.58 -5.40
N LEU A 36 -2.28 3.04 -6.61
CA LEU A 36 -3.29 2.20 -7.26
C LEU A 36 -3.66 0.99 -6.40
N GLY A 37 -2.65 0.38 -5.77
CA GLY A 37 -2.84 -0.71 -4.82
C GLY A 37 -3.73 -0.32 -3.65
N MET A 38 -3.43 0.77 -2.97
CA MET A 38 -4.23 1.28 -1.84
C MET A 38 -5.66 1.62 -2.27
N MET A 39 -5.85 2.22 -3.45
CA MET A 39 -7.17 2.52 -3.99
C MET A 39 -7.96 1.25 -4.28
N SER A 40 -7.34 0.20 -4.82
CA SER A 40 -7.97 -1.11 -4.98
C SER A 40 -8.40 -1.71 -3.63
N LEU A 41 -7.58 -1.57 -2.58
CA LEU A 41 -7.96 -2.01 -1.23
C LEU A 41 -9.16 -1.25 -0.67
N GLN A 42 -9.23 0.07 -0.87
CA GLN A 42 -10.40 0.86 -0.48
C GLN A 42 -11.68 0.45 -1.22
N LYS A 43 -11.54 -0.02 -2.47
CA LYS A 43 -12.65 -0.56 -3.27
C LYS A 43 -13.05 -2.00 -2.85
N GLY A 44 -12.32 -2.61 -1.91
CA GLY A 44 -12.50 -4.00 -1.51
C GLY A 44 -11.89 -5.03 -2.49
N ASP A 45 -11.13 -4.57 -3.48
CA ASP A 45 -10.44 -5.45 -4.42
C ASP A 45 -9.03 -5.80 -3.92
N PHE A 46 -9.00 -6.77 -3.01
CA PHE A 46 -7.76 -7.27 -2.41
C PHE A 46 -6.85 -7.99 -3.41
N LYS A 47 -7.40 -8.63 -4.45
CA LYS A 47 -6.60 -9.32 -5.47
C LYS A 47 -5.80 -8.32 -6.30
N GLN A 48 -6.47 -7.30 -6.80
CA GLN A 48 -5.83 -6.29 -7.62
C GLN A 48 -4.90 -5.41 -6.77
N GLY A 49 -5.32 -5.07 -5.55
CA GLY A 49 -4.48 -4.38 -4.57
C GLY A 49 -3.16 -5.13 -4.32
N GLU A 50 -3.21 -6.44 -4.09
CA GLU A 50 -2.00 -7.24 -3.90
C GLU A 50 -1.07 -7.19 -5.11
N SER A 51 -1.62 -7.32 -6.32
CA SER A 51 -0.84 -7.30 -7.55
C SER A 51 -0.10 -5.99 -7.73
N TYR A 52 -0.79 -4.86 -7.53
CA TYR A 52 -0.20 -3.53 -7.65
C TYR A 52 0.86 -3.26 -6.57
N ILE A 53 0.61 -3.63 -5.32
CA ILE A 53 1.56 -3.38 -4.24
C ILE A 53 2.80 -4.27 -4.38
N ARG A 54 2.64 -5.53 -4.80
CA ARG A 54 3.78 -6.38 -5.16
C ARG A 54 4.56 -5.81 -6.34
N ALA A 55 3.89 -5.24 -7.33
CA ALA A 55 4.57 -4.57 -8.44
C ALA A 55 5.36 -3.36 -7.93
N ALA A 56 4.78 -2.53 -7.06
CA ALA A 56 5.45 -1.39 -6.44
C ALA A 56 6.75 -1.81 -5.72
N ILE A 57 6.67 -2.85 -4.88
CA ILE A 57 7.83 -3.38 -4.15
C ILE A 57 8.90 -3.90 -5.13
N ARG A 58 8.51 -4.62 -6.19
CA ARG A 58 9.45 -5.17 -7.19
C ARG A 58 10.13 -4.10 -8.03
N LEU A 59 9.43 -3.00 -8.32
CA LEU A 59 9.99 -1.86 -9.06
C LEU A 59 11.02 -1.10 -8.22
N GLY A 60 11.02 -1.31 -6.90
CA GLY A 60 11.93 -0.66 -5.96
C GLY A 60 11.33 0.64 -5.46
N ILE A 61 10.97 0.65 -4.18
CA ILE A 61 10.52 1.86 -3.49
C ILE A 61 11.74 2.40 -2.74
N SER A 62 12.33 3.48 -3.23
CA SER A 62 13.51 4.11 -2.61
C SER A 62 13.14 4.83 -1.29
N ASP A 63 11.90 5.27 -1.16
CA ASP A 63 11.39 5.92 0.03
C ASP A 63 10.94 4.92 1.11
N LYS A 64 11.55 5.00 2.30
CA LYS A 64 11.26 4.08 3.42
C LYS A 64 9.83 4.21 3.95
N GLU A 65 9.26 5.41 3.85
CA GLU A 65 7.86 5.70 4.18
C GLU A 65 6.92 4.88 3.28
N SER A 66 7.07 5.05 1.97
CA SER A 66 6.30 4.36 0.94
C SER A 66 6.51 2.84 0.99
N GLU A 67 7.74 2.39 1.29
CA GLU A 67 8.05 0.97 1.47
C GLU A 67 7.28 0.38 2.67
N ALA A 68 7.21 1.12 3.78
CA ALA A 68 6.41 0.73 4.95
C ALA A 68 4.92 0.63 4.62
N ILE A 69 4.38 1.62 3.90
CA ILE A 69 2.96 1.65 3.47
C ILE A 69 2.65 0.46 2.56
N ALA A 70 3.56 0.09 1.65
CA ALA A 70 3.42 -1.08 0.80
C ALA A 70 3.31 -2.36 1.63
N TYR A 71 4.23 -2.56 2.57
CA TYR A 71 4.18 -3.72 3.46
C TYR A 71 2.96 -3.72 4.39
N LEU A 72 2.51 -2.57 4.90
CA LEU A 72 1.29 -2.46 5.70
C LEU A 72 0.05 -2.86 4.92
N SER A 73 -0.03 -2.42 3.68
CA SER A 73 -1.14 -2.75 2.80
C SER A 73 -1.16 -4.25 2.48
N MET A 74 0.01 -4.86 2.25
CA MET A 74 0.13 -6.33 2.14
C MET A 74 -0.33 -7.03 3.41
N CYS A 75 0.06 -6.53 4.58
CA CYS A 75 -0.42 -7.04 5.85
C CYS A 75 -1.96 -7.02 5.92
N GLN A 76 -2.61 -5.90 5.58
CA GLN A 76 -4.08 -5.80 5.57
C GLN A 76 -4.74 -6.79 4.60
N ILE A 77 -4.16 -7.00 3.42
CA ILE A 77 -4.65 -8.00 2.44
C ILE A 77 -4.62 -9.41 3.05
N PHE A 78 -3.48 -9.82 3.61
CA PHE A 78 -3.35 -11.15 4.19
C PHE A 78 -4.19 -11.35 5.44
N MET A 79 -4.41 -10.27 6.22
CA MET A 79 -5.37 -10.28 7.33
C MET A 79 -6.79 -10.59 6.84
N ASN A 80 -7.22 -9.97 5.73
CA ASN A 80 -8.53 -10.25 5.13
C ASN A 80 -8.63 -11.69 4.61
N LYS A 81 -7.54 -12.20 4.02
CA LYS A 81 -7.42 -13.61 3.58
C LYS A 81 -7.35 -14.63 4.71
N ARG A 82 -7.31 -14.21 5.98
CA ARG A 82 -7.05 -15.05 7.17
C ARG A 82 -5.68 -15.75 7.15
N GLU A 83 -4.73 -15.24 6.37
CA GLU A 83 -3.35 -15.71 6.32
C GLU A 83 -2.49 -14.94 7.33
N PHE A 84 -2.75 -15.19 8.62
CA PHE A 84 -2.14 -14.41 9.70
C PHE A 84 -0.62 -14.56 9.79
N ARG A 85 -0.08 -15.70 9.33
CA ARG A 85 1.37 -15.92 9.26
C ARG A 85 2.04 -14.95 8.29
N ALA A 86 1.47 -14.81 7.08
CA ALA A 86 1.97 -13.88 6.07
C ALA A 86 1.75 -12.43 6.52
N ALA A 87 0.58 -12.12 7.09
CA ALA A 87 0.30 -10.79 7.62
C ALA A 87 1.33 -10.34 8.68
N LYS A 88 1.66 -11.22 9.64
CA LYS A 88 2.68 -10.95 10.67
C LYS A 88 4.07 -10.72 10.06
N ASP A 89 4.43 -11.46 9.00
CA ASP A 89 5.72 -11.26 8.30
C ASP A 89 5.80 -9.88 7.64
N TYR A 90 4.77 -9.51 6.88
CA TYR A 90 4.69 -8.19 6.24
C TYR A 90 4.61 -7.05 7.25
N PHE A 91 3.89 -7.23 8.35
CA PHE A 91 3.84 -6.25 9.43
C PHE A 91 5.22 -5.98 10.06
N ARG A 92 6.02 -7.04 10.26
CA ARG A 92 7.40 -6.90 10.74
C ARG A 92 8.28 -6.14 9.75
N LYS A 93 8.13 -6.40 8.45
CA LYS A 93 8.84 -5.67 7.38
C LYS A 93 8.46 -4.18 7.37
N ALA A 94 7.17 -3.86 7.49
CA ALA A 94 6.71 -2.48 7.61
C ALA A 94 7.33 -1.75 8.81
N LYS A 95 7.36 -2.40 9.99
CA LYS A 95 8.02 -1.83 11.18
C LYS A 95 9.53 -1.69 11.01
N ALA A 96 10.17 -2.61 10.28
CA ALA A 96 11.60 -2.57 10.01
C ALA A 96 11.99 -1.37 9.13
N CYS A 97 11.08 -0.89 8.26
CA CYS A 97 11.27 0.34 7.50
C CYS A 97 11.35 1.60 8.38
N LYS A 98 10.92 1.52 9.65
CA LYS A 98 10.92 2.63 10.62
C LYS A 98 10.38 3.93 10.00
N PRO A 99 9.13 3.92 9.47
CA PRO A 99 8.55 5.14 8.91
C PRO A 99 8.47 6.20 10.00
N THR A 100 8.76 7.44 9.61
CA THR A 100 8.77 8.59 10.50
C THR A 100 7.49 9.41 10.39
N ALA A 101 6.68 9.24 9.34
CA ALA A 101 5.44 9.99 9.27
C ALA A 101 4.45 9.47 10.31
N LYS A 102 3.86 10.43 11.02
CA LYS A 102 2.90 10.19 12.07
C LYS A 102 1.72 9.34 11.58
N GLN A 103 1.23 9.57 10.35
CA GLN A 103 0.13 8.80 9.78
C GLN A 103 0.47 7.32 9.61
N THR A 104 1.65 7.02 9.08
CA THR A 104 2.13 5.63 8.88
C THR A 104 2.36 4.93 10.22
N VAL A 105 2.95 5.62 11.18
CA VAL A 105 3.15 5.09 12.55
C VAL A 105 1.81 4.83 13.25
N ASP A 106 0.85 5.73 13.10
CA ASP A 106 -0.49 5.55 13.67
C ASP A 106 -1.20 4.35 13.03
N GLN A 107 -1.10 4.17 11.70
CA GLN A 107 -1.59 2.97 11.00
C GLN A 107 -0.91 1.68 11.48
N ILE A 108 0.42 1.70 11.67
CA ILE A 108 1.16 0.55 12.23
C ILE A 108 0.58 0.16 13.58
N LYS A 109 0.35 1.13 14.48
CA LYS A 109 -0.21 0.88 15.82
C LYS A 109 -1.61 0.31 15.75
N GLU A 110 -2.46 0.79 14.84
CA GLU A 110 -3.79 0.24 14.65
C GLU A 110 -3.71 -1.22 14.20
N VAL A 111 -2.95 -1.49 13.14
CA VAL A 111 -2.74 -2.86 12.63
C VAL A 111 -2.12 -3.77 13.70
N GLU A 112 -1.19 -3.26 14.53
CA GLU A 112 -0.58 -3.99 15.64
C GLU A 112 -1.59 -4.47 16.66
N LYS A 113 -2.56 -3.61 17.03
CA LYS A 113 -3.65 -3.98 17.94
C LYS A 113 -4.54 -5.07 17.35
N TYR A 114 -4.76 -5.06 16.04
CA TYR A 114 -5.53 -6.13 15.39
C TYR A 114 -4.72 -7.42 15.28
N ILE A 115 -3.45 -7.35 14.86
CA ILE A 115 -2.55 -8.52 14.73
C ILE A 115 -2.28 -9.20 16.07
N SER A 116 -2.10 -8.43 17.14
CA SER A 116 -1.84 -8.98 18.48
C SER A 116 -3.04 -9.73 19.06
N ARG A 117 -4.26 -9.41 18.61
CA ARG A 117 -5.50 -10.06 19.03
C ARG A 117 -5.81 -11.34 18.25
N ILE A 118 -5.06 -11.64 17.19
CA ILE A 118 -5.27 -12.84 16.40
C ILE A 118 -4.51 -14.01 17.03
N PRO A 119 -5.21 -15.07 17.49
CA PRO A 119 -4.57 -16.30 17.94
C PRO A 119 -3.76 -16.89 16.78
N GLY A 120 -2.51 -17.25 17.07
CA GLY A 120 -1.54 -17.76 16.11
C GLY A 120 -1.87 -19.14 15.61
#